data_AF-A0A4Z0R0T9-F1
#
_entry.id   AF-A0A4Z0R0T9-F1
#
_cell.length_a   1.000
_cell.length_b   1.000
_cell.length_c   1.000
_cell.angle_alpha   90.00
_cell.angle_beta   90.00
_cell.angle_gamma   90.00
#
_symmetry.space_group_name_H-M   'P 1'
#
loop_
_entity.id
_entity.type
_entity.pdbx_description
1 polymer ?
#
loop_
_entity_poly.entity_id
_entity_poly.type
_entity_poly.pdbx_seq_one_letter_code
_entity_poly.pdbx_strand_id
1 'polypeptide(L)'
;MSYLIMLINMLSVKIAICALFIVVAKFVTKRVGIKSVDRWLMNIHKPAGCVLFVAGLIHMVFSFHVVSTTPIIGYVLGFISMFAIIALIATCLLRRKLGKHWLVWHRIMTAIAISTVILHTQIVEPVSESHYSVDYFESLRLPENDRNLIVNLGPLLNK
;
A
#
# COMPACT_ATOMS: atom_id res chain seq x y z
N MET A 1 18.20 -1.34 11.80
CA MET A 1 17.65 -1.60 10.43
C MET A 1 16.14 -1.70 10.41
N SER A 2 15.49 -2.34 11.39
CA SER A 2 14.04 -2.57 11.40
C SER A 2 13.20 -1.27 11.33
N TYR A 3 13.60 -0.20 12.03
CA TYR A 3 12.90 1.08 11.99
C TYR A 3 12.87 1.73 10.60
N LEU A 4 13.99 1.68 9.87
CA LEU A 4 14.08 2.26 8.52
C LEU A 4 13.17 1.51 7.54
N ILE A 5 13.17 0.17 7.59
CA ILE A 5 12.31 -0.68 6.76
C ILE A 5 10.83 -0.39 7.04
N MET A 6 10.47 -0.29 8.32
CA MET A 6 9.12 0.03 8.76
C MET A 6 8.68 1.41 8.28
N LEU A 7 9.55 2.42 8.40
CA LEU A 7 9.29 3.77 7.92
C LEU A 7 9.08 3.80 6.40
N ILE A 8 9.93 3.12 5.63
CA ILE A 8 9.80 3.01 4.16
C ILE A 8 8.46 2.36 3.79
N ASN A 9 8.08 1.28 4.48
CA ASN A 9 6.82 0.58 4.24
C ASN A 9 5.60 1.48 4.55
N MET A 10 5.63 2.24 5.64
CA MET A 10 4.56 3.17 5.99
C MET A 10 4.45 4.33 4.99
N LEU A 11 5.59 4.87 4.54
CA LEU A 11 5.61 5.92 3.53
C LEU A 11 5.09 5.40 2.18
N SER A 12 5.46 4.19 1.77
CA SER A 12 5.01 3.62 0.50
C SER A 12 3.50 3.39 0.49
N VAL A 13 2.90 2.93 1.60
CA VAL A 13 1.43 2.79 1.74
C VAL A 13 0.74 4.14 1.58
N LYS A 14 1.20 5.18 2.29
CA LYS A 14 0.60 6.53 2.21
C LYS A 14 0.68 7.09 0.79
N ILE A 15 1.82 6.94 0.14
CA ILE A 15 2.02 7.36 -1.26
C ILE A 15 1.09 6.59 -2.20
N ALA A 16 0.96 5.27 -2.01
CA ALA A 16 0.06 4.43 -2.81
C ALA A 16 -1.40 4.87 -2.65
N ILE A 17 -1.87 5.12 -1.43
CA ILE A 17 -3.24 5.59 -1.17
C ILE A 17 -3.48 6.95 -1.85
N CYS A 18 -2.57 7.91 -1.70
CA CYS A 18 -2.68 9.20 -2.39
C CYS A 18 -2.74 9.05 -3.91
N ALA A 19 -1.88 8.19 -4.48
CA ALA A 19 -1.87 7.91 -5.91
C ALA A 19 -3.18 7.23 -6.38
N LEU A 20 -3.72 6.32 -5.57
CA LEU A 20 -5.02 5.68 -5.83
C LEU A 20 -6.14 6.71 -5.87
N PHE A 21 -6.21 7.64 -4.92
CA PHE A 21 -7.22 8.71 -4.92
C PHE A 21 -7.16 9.56 -6.19
N ILE A 22 -5.95 9.90 -6.67
CA ILE A 22 -5.77 10.64 -7.93
C ILE A 22 -6.27 9.80 -9.13
N VAL A 23 -5.97 8.50 -9.15
CA VAL A 23 -6.42 7.58 -10.20
C VAL A 23 -7.94 7.47 -10.22
N VAL A 24 -8.58 7.35 -9.05
CA VAL A 24 -10.04 7.24 -8.88
C VAL A 24 -10.75 8.57 -9.15
N ALA A 25 -10.17 9.70 -8.77
CA ALA A 25 -10.74 11.03 -8.98
C ALA A 25 -11.13 11.26 -10.44
N LYS A 26 -10.43 10.63 -11.39
CA LYS A 26 -10.75 10.70 -12.82
C LYS A 26 -12.10 10.14 -13.18
N PHE A 27 -12.49 9.06 -12.52
CA PHE A 27 -13.82 8.50 -12.71
C PHE A 27 -14.89 9.51 -12.28
N VAL A 28 -14.65 10.22 -11.18
CA VAL A 28 -15.54 11.24 -10.65
C VAL A 28 -15.58 12.48 -11.55
N THR A 29 -14.44 13.05 -11.92
CA THR A 29 -14.38 14.28 -12.74
C THR A 29 -15.03 14.09 -14.10
N LYS A 30 -14.93 12.90 -14.69
CA LYS A 30 -15.61 12.56 -15.94
C LYS A 30 -17.14 12.58 -15.81
N ARG A 31 -17.69 12.25 -14.63
CA ARG A 31 -19.13 12.30 -14.37
C ARG A 31 -19.64 13.73 -14.15
N VAL A 32 -18.81 14.60 -13.58
CA VAL A 32 -19.16 16.01 -13.32
C VAL A 32 -19.13 16.86 -14.60
N GLY A 33 -18.43 16.42 -15.66
CA GLY A 33 -18.48 17.06 -16.99
C GLY A 33 -17.59 18.30 -17.15
N ILE A 34 -16.72 18.60 -16.18
CA ILE A 34 -15.81 19.76 -16.25
C ILE A 34 -14.59 19.41 -17.11
N LYS A 35 -14.63 19.81 -18.39
CA LYS A 35 -13.61 19.48 -19.41
C LYS A 35 -12.19 19.94 -19.05
N SER A 36 -12.04 21.05 -18.32
CA SER A 36 -10.73 21.58 -17.93
C SER A 36 -10.03 20.66 -16.91
N VAL A 37 -10.76 20.28 -15.86
CA VAL A 37 -10.27 19.38 -14.81
C VAL A 37 -9.99 17.99 -15.38
N ASP A 38 -10.87 17.47 -16.26
CA ASP A 38 -10.66 16.17 -16.90
C ASP A 38 -9.34 16.11 -17.69
N ARG A 39 -9.02 17.18 -18.45
CA ARG A 39 -7.77 17.27 -19.20
C ARG A 39 -6.55 17.33 -18.28
N TRP A 40 -6.61 18.14 -17.23
CA TRP A 40 -5.51 18.23 -16.26
C TRP A 40 -5.27 16.88 -15.57
N LEU A 41 -6.35 16.23 -15.12
CA LEU A 41 -6.27 14.97 -14.43
C LEU A 41 -5.82 13.82 -15.34
N MET A 42 -6.11 13.87 -16.64
CA MET A 42 -5.57 12.92 -17.62
C MET A 42 -4.04 12.96 -17.72
N ASN A 43 -3.42 14.12 -17.51
CA ASN A 43 -1.96 14.26 -17.53
C ASN A 43 -1.33 13.63 -16.27
N ILE A 44 -2.00 13.72 -15.13
CA ILE A 44 -1.51 13.21 -13.84
C ILE A 44 -1.88 11.74 -13.62
N HIS A 45 -2.97 11.26 -14.20
CA HIS A 45 -3.45 9.90 -13.98
C HIS A 45 -2.43 8.83 -14.42
N LYS A 46 -1.71 9.04 -15.53
CA LYS A 46 -0.66 8.10 -15.97
C LYS A 46 0.53 8.03 -15.01
N PRO A 47 1.19 9.15 -14.65
CA PRO A 47 2.27 9.10 -13.66
C PRO A 47 1.77 8.64 -12.30
N ALA A 48 0.57 9.04 -11.86
CA ALA A 48 -0.02 8.54 -10.62
C ALA A 48 -0.21 7.02 -10.62
N GLY A 49 -0.66 6.42 -11.74
CA GLY A 49 -0.74 4.97 -11.88
C GLY A 49 0.64 4.29 -11.80
N CYS A 50 1.69 4.91 -12.35
CA CYS A 50 3.06 4.41 -12.23
C CYS A 50 3.57 4.50 -10.78
N VAL A 51 3.35 5.63 -10.11
CA VAL A 51 3.69 5.83 -8.68
C VAL A 51 2.95 4.81 -7.81
N LEU A 52 1.66 4.59 -8.06
CA LEU A 52 0.86 3.58 -7.37
C LEU A 52 1.47 2.19 -7.50
N PHE A 53 1.88 1.80 -8.72
CA PHE A 53 2.52 0.51 -8.97
C PHE A 53 3.87 0.36 -8.27
N VAL A 54 4.75 1.37 -8.38
CA VAL A 54 6.08 1.33 -7.74
C VAL A 54 5.95 1.33 -6.22
N ALA A 55 5.10 2.18 -5.65
CA ALA A 55 4.83 2.20 -4.22
C ALA A 55 4.22 0.88 -3.73
N GLY A 56 3.30 0.30 -4.52
CA GLY A 56 2.73 -1.02 -4.26
C GLY A 56 3.77 -2.14 -4.28
N LEU A 57 4.72 -2.15 -5.22
CA LEU A 57 5.83 -3.11 -5.25
C LEU A 57 6.71 -2.98 -4.01
N ILE A 58 7.07 -1.75 -3.64
CA ILE A 58 7.88 -1.46 -2.45
C ILE A 58 7.15 -1.99 -1.20
N HIS A 59 5.86 -1.66 -1.06
CA HIS A 59 5.03 -2.16 0.05
C HIS A 59 4.99 -3.69 0.07
N MET A 60 4.76 -4.34 -1.07
CA MET A 60 4.73 -5.80 -1.17
C MET A 60 6.04 -6.42 -0.66
N VAL A 61 7.19 -5.93 -1.10
CA VAL A 61 8.50 -6.46 -0.68
C VAL A 61 8.76 -6.25 0.82
N PHE A 62 8.43 -5.08 1.36
CA PHE A 62 8.70 -4.81 2.78
C PHE A 62 7.65 -5.38 3.73
N SER A 63 6.43 -5.69 3.25
CA SER A 63 5.36 -6.30 4.05
C SER A 63 5.67 -7.71 4.56
N PHE A 64 6.62 -8.42 3.92
CA PHE A 64 7.06 -9.75 4.38
C PHE A 64 7.77 -9.73 5.75
N HIS A 65 8.30 -8.59 6.17
CA HIS A 65 8.90 -8.45 7.50
C HIS A 65 7.88 -8.56 8.64
N VAL A 66 6.58 -8.45 8.34
CA VAL A 66 5.48 -8.42 9.32
C VAL A 66 4.53 -9.63 9.11
N VAL A 67 5.07 -10.72 8.54
CA VAL A 67 4.30 -11.92 8.14
C VAL A 67 3.73 -12.72 9.30
N SER A 68 4.36 -12.68 10.46
CA SER A 68 3.91 -13.44 11.64
C SER A 68 2.63 -12.88 12.26
N THR A 69 2.28 -11.62 11.99
CA THR A 69 1.19 -10.92 12.70
C THR A 69 0.02 -10.58 11.78
N THR A 70 0.20 -10.72 10.46
CA THR A 70 -0.82 -10.37 9.48
C THR A 70 -1.56 -11.62 9.01
N PRO A 71 -2.91 -11.63 8.99
CA PRO A 71 -3.66 -12.80 8.54
C PRO A 71 -3.41 -13.10 7.06
N ILE A 72 -3.35 -14.39 6.70
CA ILE A 72 -3.05 -14.88 5.34
C ILE A 72 -3.95 -14.23 4.28
N ILE A 73 -5.21 -13.96 4.60
CA ILE A 73 -6.16 -13.32 3.69
C ILE A 73 -5.72 -11.92 3.25
N GLY A 74 -5.00 -11.18 4.12
CA GLY A 74 -4.42 -9.88 3.79
C GLY A 74 -3.39 -10.01 2.67
N TYR A 75 -2.52 -11.02 2.73
CA TYR A 75 -1.53 -11.29 1.68
C TYR A 75 -2.18 -11.70 0.36
N VAL A 76 -3.17 -12.58 0.40
CA VAL A 76 -3.90 -13.02 -0.81
C VAL A 76 -4.55 -11.83 -1.51
N LEU A 77 -5.25 -10.95 -0.76
CA LEU A 77 -5.83 -9.74 -1.30
C LEU A 77 -4.77 -8.76 -1.84
N GLY A 78 -3.63 -8.64 -1.15
CA GLY A 78 -2.49 -7.85 -1.59
C GLY A 78 -1.98 -8.32 -2.96
N PHE A 79 -1.73 -9.62 -3.12
CA PHE A 79 -1.31 -10.19 -4.41
C PHE A 79 -2.35 -9.98 -5.51
N ILE A 80 -3.63 -10.26 -5.24
CA ILE A 80 -4.71 -10.07 -6.23
C ILE A 80 -4.76 -8.60 -6.68
N SER A 81 -4.67 -7.65 -5.74
CA SER A 81 -4.67 -6.23 -6.07
C SER A 81 -3.48 -5.86 -6.95
N MET A 82 -2.31 -6.44 -6.68
CA MET A 82 -1.10 -6.16 -7.44
C MET A 82 -1.18 -6.71 -8.86
N PHE A 83 -1.68 -7.93 -9.04
CA PHE A 83 -1.96 -8.48 -10.36
C PHE A 83 -3.00 -7.67 -11.13
N ALA A 84 -4.03 -7.15 -10.45
CA ALA A 84 -5.02 -6.27 -11.07
C ALA A 84 -4.39 -4.96 -11.58
N ILE A 85 -3.47 -4.36 -10.80
CA ILE A 85 -2.71 -3.16 -11.22
C ILE A 85 -1.80 -3.47 -12.41
N ILE A 86 -1.08 -4.59 -12.39
CA ILE A 86 -0.25 -5.03 -13.52
C ILE A 86 -1.10 -5.21 -14.77
N ALA A 87 -2.26 -5.86 -14.65
CA ALA A 87 -3.18 -6.04 -15.75
C ALA A 87 -3.77 -4.70 -16.25
N LEU A 88 -4.01 -3.73 -15.37
CA LEU A 88 -4.41 -2.37 -15.76
C LEU A 88 -3.33 -1.69 -16.62
N ILE A 89 -2.06 -1.80 -16.22
CA ILE A 89 -0.94 -1.28 -17.00
C ILE A 89 -0.85 -2.02 -18.34
N ALA A 90 -0.96 -3.36 -18.33
CA ALA A 90 -0.92 -4.18 -19.53
C ALA A 90 -2.04 -3.82 -20.51
N THR A 91 -3.26 -3.59 -20.03
CA THR A 91 -4.36 -3.14 -20.88
C THR A 91 -3.99 -1.82 -21.57
N CYS A 92 -3.42 -0.85 -20.84
CA CYS A 92 -2.97 0.43 -21.41
C CYS A 92 -1.90 0.26 -22.50
N LEU A 93 -0.93 -0.65 -22.30
CA LEU A 93 0.11 -0.95 -23.29
C LEU A 93 -0.47 -1.65 -24.53
N LEU A 94 -1.40 -2.57 -24.32
CA LEU A 94 -2.07 -3.36 -25.36
C LEU A 94 -3.28 -2.65 -25.99
N ARG A 95 -3.48 -1.35 -25.72
CA ARG A 95 -4.62 -0.58 -26.25
C ARG A 95 -4.77 -0.67 -27.77
N ARG A 96 -3.64 -0.73 -28.50
CA ARG A 96 -3.62 -0.84 -29.97
C ARG A 96 -4.11 -2.21 -30.44
N LYS A 97 -3.83 -3.27 -29.67
CA LYS A 97 -4.18 -4.66 -30.00
C LYS A 97 -5.63 -5.00 -29.59
N LEU A 98 -6.10 -4.47 -28.48
CA LEU A 98 -7.44 -4.72 -27.92
C LEU A 98 -8.56 -3.88 -28.57
N GLY A 99 -8.20 -2.82 -29.30
CA GLY A 99 -9.15 -2.00 -30.06
C GLY A 99 -10.28 -1.42 -29.19
N LYS A 100 -11.53 -1.59 -29.62
CA LYS A 100 -12.72 -1.04 -28.94
C LYS A 100 -13.00 -1.69 -27.59
N HIS A 101 -12.62 -2.95 -27.39
CA HIS A 101 -12.86 -3.69 -26.14
C HIS A 101 -11.88 -3.31 -25.01
N TRP A 102 -10.76 -2.65 -25.35
CA TRP A 102 -9.77 -2.20 -24.37
C TRP A 102 -10.39 -1.43 -23.21
N LEU A 103 -11.30 -0.50 -23.50
CA LEU A 103 -11.90 0.37 -22.50
C LEU A 103 -12.79 -0.41 -21.52
N VAL A 104 -13.48 -1.44 -22.01
CA VAL A 104 -14.34 -2.30 -21.17
C VAL A 104 -13.47 -3.10 -20.21
N TRP A 105 -12.43 -3.78 -20.73
CA TRP A 105 -11.48 -4.51 -19.90
C TRP A 105 -10.79 -3.62 -18.88
N HIS A 106 -10.32 -2.44 -19.29
CA HIS A 106 -9.68 -1.49 -18.39
C HIS A 106 -10.62 -1.06 -17.25
N ARG A 107 -11.91 -0.84 -17.54
CA ARG A 107 -12.92 -0.51 -16.51
C ARG A 107 -13.18 -1.68 -15.56
N ILE A 108 -13.29 -2.90 -16.07
CA ILE A 108 -13.50 -4.10 -15.24
C ILE A 108 -12.30 -4.30 -14.31
N MET A 109 -11.08 -4.24 -14.83
CA MET A 109 -9.87 -4.39 -14.00
C MET A 109 -9.73 -3.23 -13.00
N THR A 110 -10.19 -2.02 -13.35
CA THR A 110 -10.21 -0.88 -12.41
C THR A 110 -11.17 -1.16 -11.25
N ALA A 111 -12.36 -1.66 -11.54
CA ALA A 111 -13.33 -2.01 -10.51
C ALA A 111 -12.79 -3.11 -9.59
N ILE A 112 -12.17 -4.16 -10.16
CA ILE A 112 -11.54 -5.22 -9.37
C ILE A 112 -10.40 -4.68 -8.51
N ALA A 113 -9.51 -3.86 -9.07
CA ALA A 113 -8.39 -3.25 -8.33
C ALA A 113 -8.89 -2.38 -7.17
N ILE A 114 -9.88 -1.52 -7.39
CA ILE A 114 -10.43 -0.66 -6.33
C ILE A 114 -11.07 -1.52 -5.22
N SER A 115 -11.94 -2.47 -5.58
CA SER A 115 -12.62 -3.31 -4.60
C SER A 115 -11.64 -4.14 -3.77
N THR A 116 -10.63 -4.71 -4.42
CA THR A 116 -9.60 -5.52 -3.74
C THR A 116 -8.72 -4.68 -2.83
N VAL A 117 -8.34 -3.46 -3.23
CA VAL A 117 -7.59 -2.55 -2.37
C VAL A 117 -8.41 -2.12 -1.16
N ILE A 118 -9.70 -1.79 -1.33
CA ILE A 118 -10.59 -1.44 -0.20
C ILE A 118 -10.70 -2.62 0.79
N LEU A 119 -10.93 -3.83 0.29
CA LEU A 119 -10.99 -5.01 1.16
C LEU A 119 -9.65 -5.28 1.85
N HIS A 120 -8.55 -5.11 1.13
CA HIS A 120 -7.20 -5.26 1.70
C HIS A 120 -6.95 -4.25 2.82
N THR A 121 -7.29 -2.98 2.65
CA THR A 121 -7.09 -1.97 3.71
C THR A 121 -7.99 -2.23 4.91
N GLN A 122 -9.28 -2.52 4.71
CA GLN A 122 -10.21 -2.76 5.83
C GLN A 122 -9.85 -3.98 6.69
N ILE A 123 -9.24 -5.00 6.09
CA ILE A 123 -8.83 -6.22 6.82
C ILE A 123 -7.46 -6.02 7.50
N VAL A 124 -6.56 -5.25 6.91
CA VAL A 124 -5.17 -5.09 7.40
C VAL A 124 -5.01 -3.91 8.36
N GLU A 125 -5.72 -2.79 8.15
CA GLU A 125 -5.66 -1.58 9.00
C GLU A 125 -5.87 -1.87 10.50
N PRO A 126 -6.93 -2.57 10.94
CA PRO A 126 -7.17 -2.78 12.38
C PRO A 126 -6.07 -3.63 13.06
N VAL A 127 -5.41 -4.50 12.30
CA VAL A 127 -4.30 -5.32 12.77
C VAL A 127 -3.00 -4.50 12.85
N SER A 128 -2.82 -3.54 11.93
CA SER A 128 -1.62 -2.71 11.89
C SER A 128 -1.60 -1.63 12.97
N GLU A 129 -2.68 -0.85 13.17
CA GLU A 129 -2.67 0.25 14.16
C GLU A 129 -2.45 -0.25 15.60
N SER A 130 -2.98 -1.43 15.93
CA SER A 130 -2.76 -2.07 17.23
C SER A 130 -1.30 -2.50 17.43
N HIS A 131 -0.62 -2.97 16.40
CA HIS A 131 0.78 -3.40 16.51
C HIS A 131 1.76 -2.22 16.52
N TYR A 132 1.55 -1.25 15.64
CA TYR A 132 2.43 -0.07 15.54
C TYR A 132 2.38 0.80 16.79
N SER A 133 1.22 0.91 17.43
CA SER A 133 1.10 1.66 18.69
C SER A 133 1.88 0.98 19.83
N VAL A 134 1.84 -0.36 19.91
CA VAL A 134 2.60 -1.13 20.92
C VAL A 134 4.11 -1.02 20.67
N ASP A 135 4.58 -1.31 19.46
CA ASP A 135 6.01 -1.27 19.13
C ASP A 135 6.60 0.15 19.25
N TYR A 136 5.83 1.18 18.88
CA TYR A 136 6.23 2.59 19.05
C TYR A 136 6.32 2.95 20.53
N PHE A 137 5.32 2.59 21.35
CA PHE A 137 5.35 2.84 22.79
C PHE A 137 6.49 2.11 23.48
N GLU A 138 6.79 0.87 23.08
CA GLU A 138 7.87 0.07 23.64
C GLU A 138 9.25 0.66 23.25
N SER A 139 9.40 1.16 22.03
CA SER A 139 10.61 1.88 21.59
C SER A 139 10.82 3.22 22.31
N LEU A 140 9.74 3.88 22.74
CA LEU A 140 9.76 5.12 23.55
C LEU A 140 9.92 4.87 25.06
N ARG A 141 9.64 3.64 25.52
CA ARG A 141 9.67 3.26 26.94
C ARG A 141 11.02 2.76 27.45
N LEU A 142 12.07 2.75 26.63
CA LEU A 142 13.41 2.39 27.12
C LEU A 142 14.17 3.65 27.58
N PRO A 143 14.12 4.01 28.87
CA PRO A 143 15.02 5.01 29.40
C PRO A 143 16.46 4.48 29.35
N GLU A 144 17.39 5.38 29.07
CA GLU A 144 18.82 5.09 28.99
C GLU A 144 19.39 4.48 30.29
N ASN A 145 18.67 4.63 31.40
CA ASN A 145 19.02 4.13 32.73
C ASN A 145 18.83 2.60 32.90
N ASP A 146 17.93 1.97 32.13
CA ASP A 146 17.62 0.54 32.29
C ASP A 146 18.63 -0.38 31.58
N ARG A 147 19.42 0.15 30.65
CA ARG A 147 20.55 -0.59 30.02
C ARG A 147 21.62 -0.98 31.04
N ASN A 148 21.88 -0.13 32.03
CA ASN A 148 22.87 -0.40 33.06
C ASN A 148 22.36 -1.38 34.12
N LEU A 149 21.05 -1.51 34.27
CA LEU A 149 20.45 -2.48 35.20
C LEU A 149 20.55 -3.91 34.66
N ILE A 150 20.30 -4.12 33.36
CA ILE A 150 20.38 -5.45 32.73
C ILE A 150 21.84 -5.96 32.70
N VAL A 151 22.80 -5.08 32.45
CA VAL A 151 24.24 -5.41 32.50
C VAL A 151 24.70 -5.79 33.91
N ASN A 152 24.13 -5.18 34.96
CA ASN A 152 24.47 -5.49 36.35
C ASN A 152 23.69 -6.68 36.95
N LEU A 153 22.50 -7.01 36.45
CA LEU A 153 21.66 -8.09 36.98
C LEU A 153 21.81 -9.43 36.25
N GLY A 154 22.40 -9.44 35.05
CA GLY A 154 22.69 -10.66 34.29
C GLY A 154 23.44 -11.77 35.07
N PRO A 155 24.43 -11.44 35.93
CA PRO A 155 25.13 -12.44 36.74
C PRO A 155 24.31 -13.00 37.91
N LEU A 156 23.23 -12.32 38.34
CA LEU A 156 22.41 -12.70 39.50
C LEU A 156 21.22 -13.60 39.12
N LEU A 157 20.80 -13.59 37.85
CA LEU A 157 19.69 -14.40 37.34
C LEU A 157 20.11 -15.79 36.83
N ASN A 158 21.39 -16.15 36.95
CA ASN A 158 21.94 -17.43 36.49
C ASN A 158 22.42 -18.33 37.65
N LYS A 159 21.76 -18.21 38.82
CA LYS A 159 21.81 -19.14 39.95
C LYS A 159 20.42 -19.68 40.21
#